data_AF-A0A178W437-F1
#
_entry.id   AF-A0A178W437-F1
#
_cell.length_a   1.000
_cell.length_b   1.000
_cell.length_c   1.000
_cell.angle_alpha   90.00
_cell.angle_beta   90.00
_cell.angle_gamma   90.00
#
_symmetry.space_group_name_H-M   'P 1'
#
loop_
_entity.id
_entity.type
_entity.pdbx_description
1 polymer ?
#
loop_
_entity_poly.entity_id
_entity_poly.type
_entity_poly.pdbx_seq_one_letter_code
_entity_poly.pdbx_strand_id
1 'polypeptide(L)'
;MQNCVINVKAVTSKRMMKKGGMLEGFITAQGRESEEDKSGFVFKHCVIQGDGKAYLGRAYRNYSRVVFYETTMSNVVVRKGWDAWEYSDQVHILTTITTYKKPKIRDKFTYAEINCTGEGASKKGRVGWEKNLSAKDVESLIEPKNFIDEDGWIATLPSSLVSLYLPSSIF
;
A
#
# COMPACT_ATOMS: atom_id res chain seq x y z
N MET A 1 3.88 -1.67 21.67
CA MET A 1 3.66 -1.87 20.22
C MET A 1 4.29 -0.70 19.49
N GLN A 2 5.25 -0.97 18.59
CA GLN A 2 5.78 0.07 17.72
C GLN A 2 4.75 0.33 16.64
N ASN A 3 4.03 1.45 16.77
CA ASN A 3 3.05 1.85 15.78
C ASN A 3 3.72 2.84 14.84
N CYS A 4 3.97 2.43 13.60
CA CYS A 4 4.37 3.39 12.57
C CYS A 4 3.20 4.37 12.34
N VAL A 5 3.47 5.68 12.28
CA VAL A 5 2.42 6.71 12.10
C VAL A 5 2.59 7.37 10.74
N ILE A 6 1.54 7.31 9.93
CA ILE A 6 1.44 7.96 8.62
C ILE A 6 0.49 9.14 8.75
N ASN A 7 1.04 10.36 8.72
CA ASN A 7 0.26 11.60 8.79
C ASN A 7 -0.05 12.14 7.39
N VAL A 8 -1.32 12.06 6.98
CA VAL A 8 -1.85 12.60 5.71
C VAL A 8 -2.20 14.07 5.91
N LYS A 9 -1.45 14.96 5.25
CA LYS A 9 -1.65 16.41 5.36
C LYS A 9 -2.58 16.95 4.29
N ALA A 10 -3.48 17.84 4.70
CA ALA A 10 -4.34 18.58 3.79
C ALA A 10 -3.52 19.44 2.82
N VAL A 11 -3.77 19.27 1.52
CA VAL A 11 -3.25 20.14 0.47
C VAL A 11 -4.42 20.67 -0.32
N THR A 12 -4.46 21.99 -0.52
CA THR A 12 -5.51 22.65 -1.29
C THR A 12 -4.90 23.51 -2.38
N SER A 13 -5.56 23.58 -3.53
CA SER A 13 -5.24 24.59 -4.54
C SER A 13 -6.17 25.79 -4.39
N LYS A 14 -5.75 26.97 -4.87
CA LYS A 14 -6.60 28.19 -4.90
C LYS A 14 -7.98 27.92 -5.53
N ARG A 15 -8.05 27.01 -6.52
CA ARG A 15 -9.29 26.61 -7.20
C ARG A 15 -10.17 25.70 -6.35
N MET A 16 -9.59 24.82 -5.52
CA MET A 16 -10.32 23.89 -4.66
C MET A 16 -10.76 24.50 -3.34
N MET A 17 -10.02 25.48 -2.81
CA MET A 17 -10.46 26.27 -1.64
C MET A 17 -11.83 26.92 -1.88
N LYS A 18 -12.07 27.45 -3.09
CA LYS A 18 -13.37 28.03 -3.47
C LYS A 18 -14.52 27.02 -3.51
N LYS A 19 -14.23 25.72 -3.53
CA LYS A 19 -15.22 24.62 -3.58
C LYS A 19 -15.24 23.75 -2.31
N GLY A 20 -14.48 24.13 -1.28
CA GLY A 20 -14.34 23.33 -0.04
C GLY A 20 -13.68 21.96 -0.25
N GLY A 21 -12.93 21.77 -1.34
CA GLY A 21 -12.29 20.50 -1.68
C GLY A 21 -10.81 20.42 -1.27
N MET A 22 -10.31 19.20 -1.05
CA MET A 22 -8.89 18.91 -0.84
C MET A 22 -8.33 18.08 -2.01
N LEU A 23 -7.05 18.27 -2.31
CA LEU A 23 -6.33 17.39 -3.24
C LEU A 23 -6.13 16.02 -2.59
N GLU A 24 -6.45 14.96 -3.34
CA GLU A 24 -6.22 13.59 -2.91
C GLU A 24 -4.77 13.19 -3.22
N GLY A 25 -4.02 12.81 -2.19
CA GLY A 25 -2.66 12.29 -2.32
C GLY A 25 -2.61 10.77 -2.48
N PHE A 26 -1.39 10.22 -2.49
CA PHE A 26 -1.13 8.78 -2.48
C PHE A 26 -0.11 8.48 -1.39
N ILE A 27 -0.42 7.54 -0.49
CA ILE A 27 0.53 7.11 0.55
C ILE A 27 1.66 6.30 -0.09
N THR A 28 1.36 5.48 -1.11
CA THR A 28 2.36 4.62 -1.76
C THR A 28 2.31 4.71 -3.28
N ALA A 29 3.47 4.44 -3.89
CA ALA A 29 3.64 4.28 -5.34
C ALA A 29 4.71 3.20 -5.61
N GLN A 30 4.41 1.95 -5.26
CA GLN A 30 5.41 0.88 -5.29
C GLN A 30 5.70 0.45 -6.74
N GLY A 31 6.98 0.25 -7.06
CA GLY A 31 7.49 0.10 -8.43
C GLY A 31 8.00 -1.28 -8.81
N ARG A 32 7.46 -2.38 -8.26
CA ARG A 32 7.85 -3.76 -8.61
C ARG A 32 7.56 -4.06 -10.08
N GLU A 33 8.57 -4.56 -10.78
CA GLU A 33 8.56 -4.68 -12.25
C GLU A 33 8.28 -6.10 -12.77
N SER A 34 8.47 -7.14 -11.95
CA SER A 34 8.21 -8.53 -12.33
C SER A 34 7.59 -9.36 -11.20
N GLU A 35 7.14 -10.57 -11.54
CA GLU A 35 6.55 -11.52 -10.59
C GLU A 35 7.61 -12.20 -9.72
N GLU A 36 8.83 -12.36 -10.24
CA GLU A 36 9.96 -12.99 -9.57
C GLU A 36 10.62 -12.06 -8.55
N ASP A 37 10.49 -10.74 -8.76
CA ASP A 37 10.97 -9.75 -7.79
C ASP A 37 10.24 -9.93 -6.45
N LYS A 38 10.99 -10.12 -5.36
CA LYS A 38 10.44 -10.29 -4.00
C LYS A 38 10.21 -8.96 -3.27
N SER A 39 10.34 -7.80 -3.92
CA SER A 39 10.14 -6.49 -3.31
C SER A 39 8.67 -6.15 -3.01
N GLY A 40 8.41 -5.22 -2.10
CA GLY A 40 7.06 -4.84 -1.69
C GLY A 40 7.08 -3.82 -0.57
N PHE A 41 5.96 -3.14 -0.35
CA PHE A 41 5.75 -2.35 0.87
C PHE A 41 4.75 -3.04 1.79
N VAL A 42 5.13 -3.28 3.04
CA VAL A 42 4.28 -3.87 4.07
C VAL A 42 4.24 -2.93 5.27
N PHE A 43 3.05 -2.47 5.63
CA PHE A 43 2.80 -1.62 6.79
C PHE A 43 2.07 -2.46 7.84
N LYS A 44 2.78 -2.87 8.89
CA LYS A 44 2.30 -3.76 9.96
C LYS A 44 2.11 -2.94 11.25
N HIS A 45 0.92 -3.04 11.84
CA HIS A 45 0.53 -2.33 13.09
C HIS A 45 0.69 -0.80 13.02
N CYS A 46 0.35 -0.19 11.88
CA CYS A 46 0.48 1.25 11.70
C CYS A 46 -0.81 2.02 12.02
N VAL A 47 -0.70 3.35 12.09
CA VAL A 47 -1.81 4.29 12.19
C VAL A 47 -1.75 5.27 11.03
N ILE A 48 -2.80 5.32 10.21
CA ILE A 48 -3.00 6.33 9.17
C ILE A 48 -3.98 7.37 9.70
N GLN A 49 -3.51 8.60 9.83
CA GLN A 49 -4.28 9.71 10.40
C GLN A 49 -3.95 11.03 9.73
N GLY A 50 -4.63 12.11 10.13
CA GLY A 50 -4.34 13.47 9.65
C GLY A 50 -5.59 14.26 9.28
N ASP A 51 -5.37 15.32 8.52
CA ASP A 51 -6.39 16.29 8.10
C ASP A 51 -6.62 16.32 6.58
N GLY A 52 -5.83 15.55 5.81
CA GLY A 52 -5.93 15.48 4.35
C GLY A 52 -6.81 14.35 3.82
N LYS A 53 -6.65 14.07 2.52
CA LYS A 53 -7.25 12.91 1.85
C LYS A 53 -6.19 12.20 1.01
N ALA A 54 -6.15 10.87 1.07
CA ALA A 54 -5.22 10.08 0.27
C ALA A 54 -5.77 8.70 -0.11
N TYR A 55 -5.35 8.22 -1.27
CA TYR A 55 -5.35 6.80 -1.61
C TYR A 55 -4.26 6.09 -0.81
N LEU A 56 -4.52 4.83 -0.45
CA LEU A 56 -3.53 3.93 0.12
C LEU A 56 -2.34 3.72 -0.83
N GLY A 57 -2.59 3.76 -2.14
CA GLY A 57 -1.53 3.64 -3.12
C GLY A 57 -1.96 3.72 -4.57
N ARG A 58 -0.94 3.82 -5.43
CA ARG A 58 -1.06 3.72 -6.89
C ARG A 58 -0.02 2.79 -7.50
N ALA A 59 -0.43 1.98 -8.48
CA ALA A 59 0.44 0.98 -9.11
C ALA A 59 1.45 1.62 -10.08
N TYR A 60 2.58 2.12 -9.57
CA TYR A 60 3.60 2.78 -10.40
C TYR A 60 4.20 1.86 -11.48
N ARG A 61 4.20 0.55 -11.24
CA ARG A 61 4.62 -0.51 -12.17
C ARG A 61 3.66 -1.70 -12.14
N ASN A 62 3.76 -2.55 -13.15
CA ASN A 62 2.78 -3.61 -13.45
C ASN A 62 2.62 -4.65 -12.34
N TYR A 63 3.65 -4.90 -11.54
CA TYR A 63 3.65 -5.92 -10.47
C TYR A 63 3.69 -5.29 -9.07
N SER A 64 3.31 -4.01 -8.97
CA SER A 64 3.30 -3.24 -7.73
C SER A 64 2.71 -4.04 -6.56
N ARG A 65 3.36 -4.02 -5.39
CA ARG A 65 2.91 -4.78 -4.22
C ARG A 65 2.89 -3.93 -2.97
N VAL A 66 1.71 -3.76 -2.39
CA VAL A 66 1.49 -2.98 -1.16
C VAL A 66 0.48 -3.70 -0.26
N VAL A 67 0.86 -3.90 0.99
CA VAL A 67 0.01 -4.51 2.02
C VAL A 67 -0.07 -3.62 3.25
N PHE A 68 -1.29 -3.36 3.71
CA PHE A 68 -1.55 -2.85 5.05
C PHE A 68 -2.09 -3.99 5.92
N TYR A 69 -1.40 -4.31 7.02
CA TYR A 69 -1.77 -5.37 7.94
C TYR A 69 -1.99 -4.80 9.34
N GLU A 70 -3.17 -5.06 9.90
CA GLU A 70 -3.58 -4.59 11.23
C GLU A 70 -3.32 -3.09 11.44
N THR A 71 -3.59 -2.31 10.39
CA THR A 71 -3.38 -0.87 10.38
C THR A 71 -4.70 -0.16 10.70
N THR A 72 -4.67 0.76 11.66
CA THR A 72 -5.82 1.61 11.97
C THR A 72 -5.85 2.79 11.00
N MET A 73 -6.99 3.02 10.35
CA MET A 73 -7.15 4.05 9.32
C MET A 73 -8.25 5.02 9.70
N SER A 74 -7.90 6.29 9.89
CA SER A 74 -8.90 7.35 10.02
C SER A 74 -9.55 7.66 8.67
N ASN A 75 -10.57 8.51 8.68
CA ASN A 75 -11.31 8.88 7.49
C ASN A 75 -10.52 9.68 6.43
N VAL A 76 -9.21 9.87 6.61
CA VAL A 76 -8.32 10.43 5.59
C VAL A 76 -8.18 9.52 4.37
N VAL A 77 -8.43 8.21 4.52
CA VAL A 77 -8.39 7.26 3.40
C VAL A 77 -9.61 7.46 2.50
N VAL A 78 -9.37 7.71 1.21
CA VAL A 78 -10.44 7.86 0.22
C VAL A 78 -11.20 6.54 0.03
N ARG A 79 -12.51 6.62 -0.20
CA ARG A 79 -13.41 5.45 -0.27
C ARG A 79 -12.96 4.39 -1.28
N LYS A 80 -12.45 4.81 -2.43
CA LYS A 80 -11.94 3.92 -3.49
C LYS A 80 -10.71 3.11 -3.03
N GLY A 81 -9.95 3.61 -2.06
CA GLY A 81 -8.77 2.98 -1.46
C GLY A 81 -7.54 3.05 -2.33
N TRP A 82 -7.64 2.58 -3.58
CA TRP A 82 -6.50 2.35 -4.45
C TRP A 82 -6.70 2.91 -5.86
N ASP A 83 -5.59 3.24 -6.51
CA ASP A 83 -5.53 3.63 -7.92
C ASP A 83 -4.70 2.64 -8.73
N ALA A 84 -5.23 2.19 -9.86
CA ALA A 84 -4.53 1.28 -10.76
C ALA A 84 -3.43 1.98 -11.58
N TRP A 85 -3.35 3.32 -11.51
CA TRP A 85 -2.41 4.15 -12.27
C TRP A 85 -2.44 3.84 -13.76
N GLU A 86 -3.55 4.17 -14.41
CA GLU A 86 -3.79 3.92 -15.84
C GLU A 86 -2.93 4.81 -16.77
N TYR A 87 -1.91 5.50 -16.25
CA TYR A 87 -1.05 6.39 -17.03
C TYR A 87 -0.24 5.65 -18.12
N SER A 88 -0.19 4.32 -18.11
CA SER A 88 0.33 3.52 -19.22
C SER A 88 -0.47 3.67 -20.52
N ASP A 89 -1.67 4.28 -20.47
CA ASP A 89 -2.51 4.50 -21.65
C ASP A 89 -2.37 5.89 -22.26
N GLN A 90 -1.76 6.88 -21.58
CA GLN A 90 -1.56 8.22 -22.16
C GLN A 90 -0.30 8.33 -23.02
N VAL A 91 0.75 7.55 -22.74
CA VAL A 91 1.94 7.45 -23.62
C VAL A 91 1.63 6.62 -24.88
N HIS A 92 0.47 5.96 -24.94
CA HIS A 92 -0.02 5.22 -26.10
C HIS A 92 -1.16 5.92 -26.87
N ILE A 93 -1.51 7.18 -26.59
CA ILE A 93 -2.46 7.90 -27.46
C ILE A 93 -1.91 8.12 -28.89
N LEU A 94 -0.59 7.94 -29.11
CA LEU A 94 0.00 7.88 -30.45
C LEU A 94 0.06 6.48 -31.07
N THR A 95 -0.31 5.44 -30.35
CA THR A 95 -0.24 4.06 -30.83
C THR A 95 -1.54 3.40 -30.43
N THR A 96 -2.46 3.25 -31.41
CA THR A 96 -3.52 2.23 -31.47
C THR A 96 -4.90 2.78 -31.84
N ILE A 97 -5.03 3.10 -33.13
CA ILE A 97 -6.21 2.86 -33.98
C ILE A 97 -6.46 1.34 -34.16
N THR A 98 -5.98 0.48 -33.26
CA THR A 98 -6.06 -0.98 -33.41
C THR A 98 -6.80 -1.64 -32.25
N THR A 99 -7.66 -2.59 -32.57
CA THR A 99 -8.49 -3.36 -31.62
C THR A 99 -7.61 -4.34 -30.83
N TYR A 100 -6.73 -3.84 -29.96
CA TYR A 100 -5.90 -4.66 -29.07
C TYR A 100 -6.43 -4.56 -27.64
N LYS A 101 -7.07 -5.64 -27.18
CA LYS A 101 -7.55 -5.79 -25.81
C LYS A 101 -6.34 -5.98 -24.89
N LYS A 102 -5.75 -4.90 -24.37
CA LYS A 102 -4.61 -4.98 -23.44
C LYS A 102 -4.96 -5.89 -22.25
N PRO A 103 -4.04 -6.78 -21.82
CA PRO A 103 -4.25 -7.59 -20.62
C PRO A 103 -4.52 -6.67 -19.43
N LYS A 104 -5.48 -7.04 -18.56
CA LYS A 104 -5.81 -6.28 -17.36
C LYS A 104 -4.59 -6.24 -16.45
N ILE A 105 -3.85 -5.13 -16.49
CA ILE A 105 -2.70 -4.86 -15.60
C ILE A 105 -3.04 -5.09 -14.12
N ARG A 106 -4.32 -4.96 -13.77
CA ARG A 106 -4.87 -5.16 -12.42
C ARG A 106 -4.81 -6.60 -11.91
N ASP A 107 -4.53 -7.57 -12.78
CA ASP A 107 -4.35 -8.96 -12.36
C ASP A 107 -2.93 -9.21 -11.82
N LYS A 108 -1.96 -8.34 -12.14
CA LYS A 108 -0.53 -8.53 -11.84
C LYS A 108 -0.04 -7.87 -10.55
N PHE A 109 -0.63 -6.74 -10.15
CA PHE A 109 -0.27 -6.08 -8.89
C PHE A 109 -1.04 -6.64 -7.68
N THR A 110 -0.45 -6.55 -6.49
CA THR A 110 -0.98 -7.12 -5.24
C THR A 110 -1.22 -6.05 -4.19
N TYR A 111 -2.47 -5.62 -4.06
CA TYR A 111 -2.90 -4.53 -3.18
C TYR A 111 -3.92 -5.10 -2.21
N ALA A 112 -3.64 -5.03 -0.90
CA ALA A 112 -4.50 -5.62 0.12
C ALA A 112 -4.47 -4.85 1.45
N GLU A 113 -5.62 -4.78 2.11
CA GLU A 113 -5.74 -4.42 3.53
C GLU A 113 -6.23 -5.67 4.29
N ILE A 114 -5.47 -6.11 5.30
CA ILE A 114 -5.74 -7.30 6.11
C ILE A 114 -5.96 -6.87 7.55
N ASN A 115 -7.11 -7.20 8.12
CA ASN A 115 -7.48 -6.87 9.50
C ASN A 115 -7.32 -5.39 9.87
N CYS A 116 -7.38 -4.49 8.87
CA CYS A 116 -7.35 -3.04 9.10
C CYS A 116 -8.67 -2.56 9.72
N THR A 117 -8.59 -1.57 10.59
CA THR A 117 -9.72 -1.06 11.38
C THR A 117 -9.85 0.45 11.27
N GLY A 118 -10.93 1.02 11.83
CA GLY A 118 -11.22 2.45 11.77
C GLY A 118 -12.10 2.86 10.58
N GLU A 119 -12.56 4.10 10.59
CA GLU A 119 -13.51 4.63 9.59
C GLU A 119 -12.96 4.53 8.16
N GLY A 120 -11.66 4.79 8.00
CA GLY A 120 -10.96 4.73 6.73
C GLY A 120 -10.81 3.33 6.16
N ALA A 121 -10.88 2.28 6.99
CA ALA A 121 -10.68 0.88 6.58
C ALA A 121 -11.96 0.23 6.01
N SER A 122 -13.09 0.95 5.98
CA SER A 122 -14.33 0.44 5.40
C SER A 122 -14.15 -0.01 3.95
N LYS A 123 -14.47 -1.29 3.69
CA LYS A 123 -14.43 -1.87 2.35
C LYS A 123 -15.57 -1.38 1.44
N LYS A 124 -16.58 -0.68 2.00
CA LYS A 124 -17.71 -0.17 1.23
C LYS A 124 -17.24 0.83 0.18
N GLY A 125 -17.27 0.42 -1.07
CA GLY A 125 -16.88 1.27 -2.18
C GLY A 125 -15.40 1.28 -2.53
N ARG A 126 -14.63 0.35 -1.96
CA ARG A 126 -13.31 0.00 -2.46
C ARG A 126 -13.37 -0.46 -3.91
N VAL A 127 -12.25 -0.36 -4.60
CA VAL A 127 -12.08 -1.00 -5.90
C VAL A 127 -12.32 -2.51 -5.81
N GLY A 128 -13.03 -3.06 -6.79
CA GLY A 128 -13.34 -4.51 -6.80
C GLY A 128 -12.17 -5.43 -7.17
N TRP A 129 -11.00 -4.87 -7.49
CA TRP A 129 -9.79 -5.64 -7.86
C TRP A 129 -8.78 -5.75 -6.72
N GLU A 130 -9.08 -5.18 -5.55
CA GLU A 130 -8.29 -5.41 -4.34
C GLU A 130 -8.19 -6.92 -4.05
N LYS A 131 -7.01 -7.38 -3.64
CA LYS A 131 -6.74 -8.80 -3.45
C LYS A 131 -7.15 -9.24 -2.04
N ASN A 132 -7.78 -10.41 -1.96
CA ASN A 132 -7.93 -11.16 -0.72
C ASN A 132 -6.83 -12.23 -0.72
N LEU A 133 -5.82 -12.06 0.14
CA LEU A 133 -4.67 -12.95 0.22
C LEU A 133 -4.98 -14.18 1.10
N SER A 134 -4.36 -15.31 0.80
CA SER A 134 -4.42 -16.48 1.67
C SER A 134 -3.63 -16.23 2.97
N ALA A 135 -3.93 -16.97 4.04
CA ALA A 135 -3.18 -16.86 5.29
C ALA A 135 -1.68 -17.08 5.10
N LYS A 136 -1.32 -18.03 4.22
CA LYS A 136 0.08 -18.32 3.86
C LYS A 136 0.76 -17.15 3.15
N ASP A 137 0.06 -16.52 2.19
CA ASP A 137 0.62 -15.37 1.48
C ASP A 137 0.80 -14.19 2.45
N VAL A 138 -0.16 -13.97 3.35
CA VAL A 138 -0.04 -12.95 4.40
C VAL A 138 1.18 -13.22 5.28
N GLU A 139 1.32 -14.43 5.82
CA GLU A 139 2.46 -14.82 6.67
C GLU A 139 3.81 -14.61 5.97
N SER A 140 3.91 -14.94 4.67
CA SER A 140 5.12 -14.73 3.89
C SER A 140 5.53 -13.26 3.75
N LEU A 141 4.56 -12.34 3.86
CA LEU A 141 4.77 -10.90 3.70
C LEU A 141 4.97 -10.18 5.04
N ILE A 142 4.30 -10.63 6.11
CA ILE A 142 4.29 -9.91 7.39
C ILE A 142 5.34 -10.40 8.38
N GLU A 143 5.93 -11.57 8.16
CA GLU A 143 6.99 -12.11 9.01
C GLU A 143 8.36 -11.65 8.52
N PRO A 144 9.12 -10.89 9.32
CA PRO A 144 10.42 -10.35 8.89
C PRO A 144 11.37 -11.41 8.35
N LYS A 145 11.41 -12.58 9.01
CA LYS A 145 12.20 -13.75 8.60
C LYS A 145 11.92 -14.20 7.16
N ASN A 146 10.68 -14.06 6.70
CA ASN A 146 10.27 -14.50 5.36
C ASN A 146 10.44 -13.40 4.32
N PHE A 147 10.23 -12.13 4.72
CA PHE A 147 10.11 -11.04 3.76
C PHE A 147 11.39 -10.21 3.59
N ILE A 148 12.11 -9.93 4.68
CA ILE A 148 13.27 -9.00 4.67
C ILE A 148 14.56 -9.60 5.22
N ASP A 149 14.51 -10.80 5.79
CA ASP A 149 15.63 -11.42 6.54
C ASP A 149 15.92 -12.84 6.04
N GLU A 150 15.84 -13.04 4.72
CA GLU A 150 16.07 -14.35 4.09
C GLU A 150 17.49 -14.89 4.34
N ASP A 151 18.48 -13.99 4.43
CA ASP A 151 19.89 -14.27 4.71
C ASP A 151 20.26 -14.16 6.20
N GLY A 152 19.30 -13.84 7.07
CA GLY A 152 19.48 -13.81 8.52
C GLY A 152 20.29 -12.63 9.06
N TRP A 153 20.43 -11.54 8.30
CA TRP A 153 21.19 -10.36 8.69
C TRP A 153 20.66 -9.70 9.97
N ILE A 154 19.36 -9.81 10.30
CA ILE A 154 18.81 -9.23 11.53
C ILE A 154 19.47 -9.82 12.77
N ALA A 155 19.81 -11.11 12.75
CA ALA A 155 20.52 -11.77 13.85
C ALA A 155 21.99 -11.30 14.00
N THR A 156 22.55 -10.66 12.97
CA THR A 156 23.90 -10.08 12.99
C THR A 156 23.93 -8.67 13.58
N LEU A 157 22.77 -8.07 13.84
CA LEU A 157 22.69 -6.74 14.43
C LEU A 157 23.21 -6.72 15.88
N PRO A 158 23.81 -5.60 16.32
CA PRO A 158 24.12 -5.39 17.73
C PRO A 158 22.90 -5.63 18.62
N SER A 159 23.10 -6.24 19.79
CA SER A 159 22.01 -6.59 20.72
C SER A 159 21.14 -5.41 21.14
N SER A 160 21.70 -4.19 21.12
CA SER A 160 20.97 -2.94 21.36
C SER A 160 19.89 -2.67 20.30
N LEU A 161 20.10 -3.10 19.05
CA LEU A 161 19.15 -2.98 17.95
C LEU A 161 18.20 -4.18 17.87
N VAL A 162 18.64 -5.38 18.25
CA VAL A 162 17.80 -6.58 18.25
C VAL A 162 16.61 -6.45 19.21
N SER A 163 16.79 -5.78 20.36
CA SER A 163 15.70 -5.53 21.33
C SER A 163 14.55 -4.67 20.78
N LEU A 164 14.76 -3.95 19.67
CA LEU A 164 13.72 -3.16 19.01
C LEU A 164 12.86 -3.98 18.06
N TYR A 165 13.34 -5.13 17.56
CA TYR A 165 12.65 -5.93 16.54
C TYR A 165 11.99 -7.19 17.09
N LEU A 166 12.49 -7.74 18.20
CA LEU A 166 11.88 -8.88 18.85
C LEU A 166 10.89 -8.41 19.92
N PRO A 167 9.59 -8.74 19.82
CA PRO A 167 8.66 -8.51 20.92
C PRO A 167 9.15 -9.26 22.17
N SER A 168 8.96 -8.66 23.35
CA SER A 168 9.46 -9.12 24.65
C SER A 168 8.91 -10.48 25.13
N SER A 169 8.38 -11.31 24.25
CA SER A 169 7.69 -12.57 24.55
C SER A 169 8.59 -13.81 24.51
N ILE A 170 9.91 -13.64 24.47
CA ILE A 170 10.88 -14.74 24.56
C ILE A 170 11.88 -14.39 25.65
N PHE A 171 11.44 -14.41 26.91
CA PHE A 171 12.20 -14.71 28.14
C PHE A 171 11.22 -14.98 29.27
#